data_AF-A0A447JR95-F1
#
_entry.id   AF-A0A447JR95-F1
#
_cell.length_a   1.000
_cell.length_b   1.000
_cell.length_c   1.000
_cell.angle_alpha   90.00
_cell.angle_beta   90.00
_cell.angle_gamma   90.00
#
_symmetry.space_group_name_H-M   'P 1'
#
loop_
_entity.id
_entity.type
_entity.pdbx_description
1 polymer ?
#
loop_
_entity_poly.entity_id
_entity_poly.type
_entity_poly.pdbx_seq_one_letter_code
_entity_poly.pdbx_strand_id
1 'polypeptide(L)'
;MPVYDALYDGGVEHLLCRHEQGAAMAAIGYARSTGKTGVCIATSGPGATNLITGLADALLDSVPVVAITGRFPPRSSAPMRSRRWMC
;
A
#
# COMPACT_ATOMS: atom_id res chain seq x y z
N MET A 1 -4.51 4.34 13.92
CA MET A 1 -3.65 3.23 13.44
C MET A 1 -2.36 3.90 13.02
N PRO A 2 -1.16 3.52 13.51
CA PRO A 2 0.00 4.42 13.52
C PRO A 2 0.35 5.06 12.16
N VAL A 3 0.17 4.31 11.07
CA VAL A 3 0.38 4.82 9.69
C VAL A 3 -0.69 5.86 9.30
N TYR A 4 -1.96 5.62 9.62
CA TYR A 4 -3.04 6.54 9.30
C TYR A 4 -2.99 7.81 10.14
N ASP A 5 -2.56 7.68 11.40
CA ASP A 5 -2.35 8.80 12.30
C ASP A 5 -1.21 9.70 11.76
N ALA A 6 -0.10 9.09 11.33
CA ALA A 6 1.00 9.80 10.68
C ALA A 6 0.64 10.43 9.32
N LEU A 7 -0.27 9.82 8.54
CA LEU A 7 -0.78 10.42 7.31
C LEU A 7 -1.61 11.68 7.60
N TYR A 8 -2.41 11.64 8.68
CA TYR A 8 -3.21 12.77 9.11
C TYR A 8 -2.33 13.94 9.60
N ASP A 9 -1.32 13.65 10.42
CA ASP A 9 -0.42 14.66 10.98
C ASP A 9 0.65 15.14 9.98
N GLY A 10 0.98 14.31 8.99
CA GLY A 10 2.05 14.57 8.02
C GLY A 10 1.70 15.54 6.89
N GLY A 11 0.47 16.05 6.84
CA GLY A 11 0.02 16.98 5.79
C GLY A 11 -0.01 16.36 4.38
N VAL A 12 -0.04 15.02 4.29
CA VAL A 12 -0.13 14.31 3.02
C VAL A 12 -1.59 14.15 2.65
N GLU A 13 -1.96 14.56 1.44
CA GLU A 13 -3.30 14.31 0.92
C GLU A 13 -3.48 12.81 0.64
N HIS A 14 -4.26 12.15 1.50
CA HIS A 14 -4.54 10.73 1.36
C HIS A 14 -5.88 10.50 0.67
N LEU A 15 -5.83 9.94 -0.54
CA LEU A 15 -7.01 9.56 -1.31
C LEU A 15 -7.46 8.14 -0.95
N LEU A 16 -8.65 8.02 -0.33
CA LEU A 16 -9.20 6.73 0.06
C LEU A 16 -9.84 6.01 -1.15
N CYS A 17 -9.13 5.03 -1.69
CA CYS A 17 -9.68 4.12 -2.70
C CYS A 17 -10.50 3.01 -2.04
N ARG A 18 -11.55 2.54 -2.74
CA ARG A 18 -12.41 1.43 -2.27
C ARG A 18 -11.86 0.04 -2.58
N HIS A 19 -10.86 -0.03 -3.45
CA HIS A 19 -10.20 -1.26 -3.85
C HIS A 19 -8.72 -0.98 -4.07
N GLU A 20 -7.83 -1.89 -3.68
CA GLU A 20 -6.39 -1.68 -3.75
C GLU A 20 -5.91 -1.59 -5.20
N GLN A 21 -6.47 -2.40 -6.10
CA GLN A 21 -6.22 -2.23 -7.54
C GLN A 21 -6.55 -0.81 -8.02
N GLY A 22 -7.65 -0.21 -7.53
CA GLY A 22 -7.99 1.18 -7.83
C GLY A 22 -6.97 2.17 -7.28
N ALA A 23 -6.40 1.90 -6.10
CA ALA A 23 -5.31 2.69 -5.52
C ALA A 23 -4.04 2.63 -6.37
N ALA A 24 -3.67 1.45 -6.88
CA ALA A 24 -2.53 1.30 -7.78
C ALA A 24 -2.74 2.07 -9.09
N MET A 25 -3.92 1.95 -9.72
CA MET A 25 -4.22 2.67 -10.97
C MET A 25 -4.26 4.19 -10.76
N ALA A 26 -4.77 4.67 -9.62
CA ALA A 26 -4.73 6.09 -9.27
C ALA A 26 -3.29 6.60 -9.13
N ALA A 27 -2.41 5.82 -8.47
CA ALA A 27 -1.00 6.16 -8.34
C ALA A 27 -0.27 6.20 -9.71
N ILE A 28 -0.60 5.28 -10.62
CA ILE A 28 -0.09 5.29 -12.00
C ILE A 28 -0.54 6.56 -12.74
N GLY A 29 -1.83 6.91 -12.65
CA GLY A 29 -2.38 8.12 -13.25
C GLY A 29 -1.74 9.40 -12.71
N TYR A 30 -1.53 9.46 -11.39
CA TYR A 30 -0.80 10.55 -10.75
C TYR A 30 0.64 10.65 -11.27
N ALA A 31 1.36 9.53 -11.35
CA ALA A 31 2.74 9.52 -11.78
C ALA A 31 2.90 10.00 -13.24
N ARG A 32 2.01 9.55 -14.12
CA ARG A 32 1.99 9.97 -15.53
C ARG A 32 1.63 11.45 -15.70
N SER A 33 0.63 11.93 -14.98
CA SER A 33 0.14 13.31 -15.12
C SER A 33 1.07 14.36 -14.53
N THR A 34 1.80 14.01 -13.47
CA THR A 34 2.66 14.95 -12.74
C THR A 34 4.15 14.79 -13.03
N GLY A 35 4.55 13.65 -13.62
CA GLY A 35 5.96 13.27 -13.75
C GLY A 35 6.65 12.94 -12.42
N LYS A 36 5.90 12.81 -11.32
CA LYS A 36 6.40 12.45 -9.98
C LYS A 36 6.15 10.97 -9.68
N THR A 37 6.74 10.45 -8.62
CA THR A 37 6.48 9.07 -8.18
C THR A 37 5.09 8.95 -7.56
N GLY A 38 4.29 8.00 -8.04
CA GLY A 38 3.00 7.66 -7.45
C GLY A 38 3.17 6.76 -6.22
N VAL A 39 2.36 6.94 -5.19
CA VAL A 39 2.39 6.10 -3.98
C VAL A 39 1.01 5.52 -3.71
N CYS A 40 0.95 4.22 -3.44
CA CYS A 40 -0.26 3.56 -2.97
C CYS A 40 0.02 2.74 -1.69
N ILE A 41 -1.00 2.58 -0.85
CA ILE A 41 -0.90 1.89 0.43
C ILE A 41 -1.97 0.80 0.50
N ALA A 42 -1.58 -0.39 0.93
CA ALA A 42 -2.51 -1.49 1.21
C ALA A 42 -2.15 -2.21 2.52
N THR A 43 -3.12 -2.94 3.06
CA THR A 43 -2.87 -3.84 4.19
C THR A 43 -2.08 -5.08 3.76
N SER A 44 -1.58 -5.84 4.72
CA SER A 44 -0.93 -7.14 4.49
C SER A 44 -1.90 -8.17 3.90
N GLY A 45 -1.38 -9.21 3.26
CA GLY A 45 -2.19 -10.35 2.79
C GLY A 45 -3.05 -9.98 1.57
N PRO A 46 -4.38 -10.12 1.60
CA PRO A 46 -5.24 -9.91 0.42
C PRO A 46 -5.12 -8.50 -0.17
N GLY A 47 -4.94 -7.47 0.68
CA GLY A 47 -4.76 -6.10 0.20
C GLY A 47 -3.47 -5.94 -0.62
N ALA A 48 -2.37 -6.58 -0.19
CA ALA A 48 -1.12 -6.57 -0.92
C ALA A 48 -1.24 -7.34 -2.25
N THR A 49 -1.93 -8.47 -2.28
CA THR A 49 -2.12 -9.23 -3.52
C THR A 49 -3.01 -8.50 -4.53
N ASN A 50 -3.99 -7.73 -4.07
CA ASN A 50 -4.86 -6.92 -4.92
C ASN A 50 -4.12 -5.76 -5.62
N LEU A 51 -2.94 -5.36 -5.13
CA LEU A 51 -2.09 -4.37 -5.82
C LEU A 51 -1.32 -4.97 -7.01
N ILE A 52 -1.14 -6.30 -7.05
CA ILE A 52 -0.22 -6.96 -8.00
C ILE A 52 -0.54 -6.60 -9.45
N THR A 53 -1.82 -6.60 -9.83
CA THR A 53 -2.24 -6.27 -11.19
C THR A 53 -1.82 -4.86 -11.60
N GLY A 54 -2.01 -3.87 -10.70
CA GLY A 54 -1.61 -2.50 -10.99
C GLY A 54 -0.09 -2.31 -10.96
N LEU A 55 0.63 -3.00 -10.06
CA LEU A 55 2.09 -2.95 -10.04
C LEU A 55 2.71 -3.59 -11.28
N ALA A 56 2.11 -4.66 -11.80
CA ALA A 56 2.53 -5.27 -13.05
C ALA A 56 2.34 -4.30 -14.24
N ASP A 57 1.19 -3.60 -14.30
CA ASP A 57 0.94 -2.55 -15.30
C ASP A 57 1.98 -1.42 -15.21
N ALA A 58 2.23 -0.92 -13.99
CA ALA A 58 3.24 0.12 -13.75
C ALA A 58 4.65 -0.32 -14.19
N LEU A 59 5.01 -1.57 -13.93
CA LEU A 59 6.29 -2.14 -14.34
C LEU A 59 6.41 -2.24 -15.87
N LEU A 60 5.37 -2.73 -16.54
CA LEU A 60 5.35 -2.89 -18.00
C LEU A 60 5.42 -1.53 -18.71
N ASP A 61 4.74 -0.51 -18.16
CA ASP A 61 4.70 0.83 -18.72
C ASP A 61 5.82 1.74 -18.20
N SER A 62 6.76 1.20 -17.42
CA SER A 62 7.89 1.94 -16.84
C SER A 62 7.47 3.18 -16.04
N VAL A 63 6.35 3.08 -15.31
CA VAL A 63 5.79 4.17 -14.50
C VAL A 63 6.35 4.08 -13.08
N PRO A 64 6.90 5.18 -12.52
CA PRO A 64 7.45 5.18 -11.18
C PRO A 64 6.33 5.12 -10.13
N VAL A 65 6.13 3.94 -9.52
CA VAL A 65 5.14 3.70 -8.46
C VAL A 65 5.77 3.00 -7.26
N VAL A 66 5.43 3.44 -6.05
CA VAL A 66 5.80 2.82 -4.77
C VAL A 66 4.56 2.26 -4.09
N ALA A 67 4.57 0.97 -3.78
CA ALA A 67 3.53 0.33 -2.98
C ALA A 67 4.02 0.07 -1.55
N ILE A 68 3.31 0.62 -0.57
CA ILE A 68 3.56 0.39 0.85
C ILE A 68 2.56 -0.64 1.35
N THR A 69 3.06 -1.74 1.93
CA THR A 69 2.22 -2.81 2.47
C THR A 69 2.50 -3.06 3.95
N GLY A 70 1.45 -3.40 4.69
CA GLY A 70 1.61 -3.84 6.08
C GLY A 70 2.37 -5.17 6.16
N ARG A 71 3.15 -5.36 7.24
CA ARG A 71 3.77 -6.64 7.58
C ARG A 71 3.57 -6.95 9.06
N PHE A 72 3.27 -8.22 9.36
CA PHE A 72 3.21 -8.71 10.73
C PHE A 72 4.62 -8.88 11.34
N PRO A 73 4.77 -8.66 12.66
CA PRO A 73 6.03 -8.92 13.33
C PRO A 73 6.45 -10.40 13.16
N PRO A 74 7.73 -10.67 12.91
CA PRO A 74 8.21 -12.04 12.78
C PRO A 74 7.97 -12.83 14.08
N ARG A 75 7.69 -14.13 13.95
CA ARG A 75 7.37 -15.04 15.07
C ARG A 75 8.36 -15.00 16.24
N SER A 76 9.62 -14.64 16.00
CA SER A 76 10.67 -14.52 17.02
C SER A 76 10.46 -13.36 17.99
N SER A 77 9.64 -12.38 17.62
CA SER A 77 9.44 -11.11 18.35
C SER A 77 8.07 -11.00 19.04
N ALA A 78 7.17 -11.96 18.84
CA ALA A 78 5.83 -11.93 19.43
C ALA A 78 5.76 -12.79 20.71
N PRO A 79 5.33 -12.25 21.86
CA PRO A 79 5.12 -13.06 23.06
C PRO A 79 4.09 -14.16 22.76
N MET A 80 4.40 -15.38 23.23
CA MET A 80 3.74 -16.66 22.90
C MET A 80 2.20 -16.68 23.10
N ARG A 81 1.63 -15.66 23.76
CA ARG A 81 0.22 -15.54 24.14
C ARG A 81 -0.67 -14.87 23.07
N SER A 82 -0.11 -14.24 22.03
CA SER A 82 -0.86 -13.57 20.97
C SER A 82 -0.88 -14.33 19.63
N ARG A 83 -0.66 -15.66 19.65
CA ARG A 83 -0.73 -16.57 18.48
C ARG A 83 -2.15 -16.73 17.89
N ARG A 84 -3.00 -15.72 18.00
CA ARG A 84 -4.39 -15.68 17.55
C ARG A 84 -4.61 -14.55 16.51
N TRP A 85 -3.56 -14.23 15.76
CA TRP A 85 -3.62 -13.43 14.53
C TRP A 85 -3.40 -14.38 13.35
N MET A 86 -4.34 -15.29 13.15
CA MET A 86 -4.57 -16.02 11.90
C MET A 86 -5.96 -15.57 11.45
N CYS A 87 -6.10 -15.28 10.15
CA CYS A 87 -7.28 -14.77 9.44
C CYS A 87 -8.62 -14.83 10.20
#